data_AF-A0A2A4FAF2-F1
#
_entry.id   AF-A0A2A4FAF2-F1
#
_cell.length_a   1.000
_cell.length_b   1.000
_cell.length_c   1.000
_cell.angle_alpha   90.00
_cell.angle_beta   90.00
_cell.angle_gamma   90.00
#
_symmetry.space_group_name_H-M   'P 1'
#
loop_
_entity.id
_entity.type
_entity.pdbx_description
1 polymer ?
#
loop_
_entity_poly.entity_id
_entity_poly.type
_entity_poly.pdbx_seq_one_letter_code
_entity_poly.pdbx_strand_id
1 'polypeptide(L)'
;MARSSSKKPPARPTPRPADAVVFAVAMRSGDVEVIGIPFVHRGRTWAVHGIVGVPIREAPHYTVSDVLLGRQVPGSEARSIDASRAAAIATLDAITDEKWTEAFGAGQAAQVTAA
;
A
#
# COMPACT_ATOMS: atom_id res chain seq x y z
N MET A 1 -12.24 37.74 -23.50
CA MET A 1 -11.22 37.93 -22.44
C MET A 1 -10.58 36.59 -22.13
N ALA A 2 -9.33 36.35 -22.55
CA ALA A 2 -8.61 35.12 -22.24
C ALA A 2 -7.91 35.25 -20.89
N ARG A 3 -8.32 34.46 -19.88
CA ARG A 3 -7.58 34.38 -18.62
C ARG A 3 -6.42 33.40 -18.81
N SER A 4 -5.22 33.93 -19.09
CA SER A 4 -3.98 33.15 -19.02
C SER A 4 -3.59 32.96 -17.56
N SER A 5 -4.10 31.91 -16.91
CA SER A 5 -3.49 31.43 -15.67
C SER A 5 -2.24 30.63 -16.04
N SER A 6 -1.10 31.33 -16.19
CA SER A 6 0.22 30.70 -16.23
C SER A 6 0.57 30.18 -14.84
N LYS A 7 -0.13 29.14 -14.39
CA LYS A 7 0.19 28.45 -13.14
C LYS A 7 1.38 27.54 -13.43
N LYS A 8 2.56 27.94 -12.95
CA LYS A 8 3.80 27.15 -13.08
C LYS A 8 3.50 25.71 -12.61
N PRO A 9 3.86 24.67 -13.40
CA PRO A 9 3.68 23.30 -12.97
C PRO A 9 4.33 23.09 -11.60
N PRO A 10 3.66 22.36 -10.68
CA PRO A 10 4.24 22.06 -9.38
C PRO A 10 5.60 21.40 -9.56
N ALA A 11 6.57 21.79 -8.74
CA ALA A 11 7.91 21.22 -8.78
C ALA A 11 7.84 19.71 -8.53
N ARG A 12 8.60 18.93 -9.31
CA ARG A 12 8.71 17.49 -9.12
C ARG A 12 9.36 17.23 -7.75
N PRO A 13 8.84 16.30 -6.93
CA PRO A 13 9.50 15.91 -5.68
C PRO A 13 10.90 15.37 -5.95
N THR A 14 11.83 15.62 -5.02
CA THR A 14 13.19 15.05 -5.07
C THR A 14 13.11 13.53 -4.94
N PRO A 15 13.78 12.75 -5.83
CA PRO A 15 13.88 11.31 -5.68
C PRO A 15 14.54 10.93 -4.35
N ARG A 16 14.03 9.89 -3.70
CA ARG A 16 14.61 9.31 -2.49
C ARG A 16 14.85 7.80 -2.68
N PRO A 17 15.99 7.26 -2.23
CA PRO A 17 16.18 5.82 -2.21
C PRO A 17 15.18 5.16 -1.25
N ALA A 18 14.72 3.96 -1.59
CA ALA A 18 13.84 3.15 -0.77
C ALA A 18 14.05 1.67 -1.09
N ASP A 19 13.95 0.82 -0.07
CA ASP A 19 13.88 -0.62 -0.25
C ASP A 19 12.55 -0.98 -0.92
N ALA A 20 12.54 -2.08 -1.68
CA ALA A 20 11.39 -2.55 -2.41
C ALA A 20 11.25 -4.07 -2.30
N VAL A 21 10.01 -4.55 -2.40
CA VAL A 21 9.66 -5.97 -2.43
C VAL A 21 8.78 -6.24 -3.65
N VAL A 22 9.02 -7.38 -4.32
CA VAL A 22 8.16 -7.91 -5.37
C VAL A 22 7.23 -8.94 -4.73
N PHE A 23 5.92 -8.82 -4.97
CA PHE A 23 4.93 -9.73 -4.41
C PHE A 23 3.66 -9.79 -5.25
N ALA A 24 2.85 -10.82 -5.02
CA ALA A 24 1.57 -11.00 -5.70
C ALA A 24 0.44 -10.31 -4.93
N VAL A 25 -0.35 -9.47 -5.61
CA VAL A 25 -1.61 -8.92 -5.11
C VAL A 25 -2.77 -9.77 -5.61
N ALA A 26 -3.64 -10.19 -4.70
CA ALA A 26 -4.80 -11.01 -5.01
C ALA A 26 -5.92 -10.15 -5.61
N MET A 27 -6.15 -10.26 -6.92
CA MET A 27 -7.25 -9.59 -7.61
C MET A 27 -8.37 -10.58 -7.93
N ARG A 28 -9.58 -10.06 -8.21
CA ARG A 28 -10.71 -10.89 -8.65
C ARG A 28 -10.43 -11.68 -9.93
N SER A 29 -9.56 -11.17 -10.79
CA SER A 29 -9.19 -11.78 -12.08
C SER A 29 -7.97 -12.70 -11.99
N GLY A 30 -7.42 -12.92 -10.79
CA GLY A 30 -6.18 -13.65 -10.57
C GLY A 30 -5.10 -12.76 -9.94
N ASP A 31 -3.96 -13.37 -9.62
CA ASP A 31 -2.88 -12.67 -8.94
C ASP A 31 -2.08 -11.79 -9.90
N VAL A 32 -1.68 -10.61 -9.44
CA VAL A 32 -0.86 -9.65 -10.20
C VAL A 32 0.41 -9.34 -9.44
N GLU A 33 1.55 -9.54 -10.07
CA GLU A 33 2.84 -9.17 -9.48
C GLU A 33 3.02 -7.65 -9.46
N VAL A 34 3.40 -7.12 -8.30
CA VAL A 34 3.66 -5.69 -8.09
C VAL A 34 4.95 -5.47 -7.32
N ILE A 35 5.48 -4.26 -7.44
CA ILE A 35 6.58 -3.77 -6.62
C ILE A 35 5.99 -2.81 -5.58
N GLY A 36 6.31 -3.03 -4.30
CA GLY A 36 5.89 -2.17 -3.21
C GLY A 36 7.03 -1.81 -2.25
N ILE A 37 6.81 -0.79 -1.43
CA ILE A 37 7.72 -0.36 -0.37
C ILE A 37 7.30 -1.09 0.92
N PRO A 38 8.11 -2.03 1.44
CA PRO A 38 7.72 -2.84 2.57
C PRO A 38 7.78 -2.08 3.89
N PHE A 39 6.96 -2.50 4.85
CA PHE A 39 7.06 -2.13 6.25
C PHE A 39 6.49 -3.23 7.16
N VAL A 40 7.02 -3.31 8.37
CA VAL A 40 6.51 -4.24 9.38
C VAL A 40 5.47 -3.55 10.26
N HIS A 41 4.33 -4.20 10.47
CA HIS A 41 3.31 -3.79 11.44
C HIS A 41 2.62 -5.01 12.04
N ARG A 42 2.44 -5.04 13.36
CA ARG A 42 1.87 -6.17 14.14
C ARG A 42 2.48 -7.53 13.76
N GLY A 43 3.80 -7.59 13.63
CA GLY A 43 4.55 -8.81 13.32
C GLY A 43 4.45 -9.30 11.87
N ARG A 44 3.79 -8.56 10.98
CA ARG A 44 3.60 -8.91 9.56
C ARG A 44 4.26 -7.90 8.63
N THR A 45 4.63 -8.35 7.44
CA THR A 45 5.13 -7.47 6.37
C THR A 45 4.00 -7.03 5.46
N TRP A 46 3.85 -5.72 5.36
CA TRP A 46 2.91 -5.03 4.50
C TRP A 46 3.71 -4.24 3.46
N ALA A 47 3.11 -3.93 2.32
CA ALA A 47 3.77 -3.08 1.33
C ALA A 47 2.81 -2.05 0.75
N VAL A 48 3.30 -0.81 0.64
CA VAL A 48 2.63 0.25 -0.11
C VAL A 48 2.97 0.07 -1.58
N HIS A 49 1.96 -0.04 -2.45
CA HIS A 49 2.15 -0.18 -3.89
C HIS A 49 1.13 0.65 -4.67
N GLY A 50 1.37 0.80 -5.97
CA GLY A 50 0.42 1.44 -6.87
C GLY A 50 -0.88 0.63 -6.98
N ILE A 51 -2.03 1.29 -7.03
CA ILE A 51 -3.31 0.60 -7.20
C ILE A 51 -3.36 -0.08 -8.56
N VAL A 52 -3.64 -1.39 -8.57
CA VAL A 52 -3.75 -2.19 -9.78
C VAL A 52 -5.14 -2.01 -10.41
N GLY A 53 -5.20 -1.86 -11.73
CA GLY A 53 -6.46 -1.83 -12.48
C GLY A 53 -7.22 -0.51 -12.45
N VAL A 54 -6.66 0.55 -11.85
CA VAL A 54 -7.29 1.88 -11.82
C VAL A 54 -6.45 2.90 -12.61
N PRO A 55 -7.07 3.72 -13.49
CA PRO A 55 -6.34 4.76 -14.21
C PRO A 55 -5.66 5.74 -13.24
N ILE A 56 -4.36 5.97 -13.42
CA ILE A 56 -3.51 6.86 -12.60
C ILE A 56 -4.11 8.28 -12.48
N ARG A 57 -4.91 8.72 -13.44
CA ARG A 57 -5.51 10.07 -13.46
C ARG A 57 -6.72 10.22 -12.54
N GLU A 58 -7.36 9.13 -12.11
CA GLU A 58 -8.73 9.16 -11.59
C GLU A 58 -8.85 8.78 -10.10
N ALA A 59 -7.81 8.21 -9.48
CA ALA A 59 -7.92 7.64 -8.14
C ALA A 59 -6.75 7.99 -7.21
N PRO A 60 -6.87 7.74 -5.89
CA PRO A 60 -5.70 7.55 -5.03
C PRO A 60 -4.67 6.65 -5.72
N HIS A 61 -3.40 6.98 -5.54
CA HIS A 61 -2.31 6.38 -6.32
C HIS A 61 -1.72 5.16 -5.63
N TYR A 62 -1.94 5.04 -4.33
CA TYR A 62 -1.31 4.04 -3.48
C TYR A 62 -2.35 3.33 -2.62
N THR A 63 -2.09 2.06 -2.35
CA THR A 63 -2.79 1.24 -1.37
C THR A 63 -1.79 0.35 -0.64
N VAL A 64 -2.22 -0.25 0.46
CA VAL A 64 -1.40 -1.20 1.22
C VAL A 64 -1.98 -2.60 1.09
N SER A 65 -1.11 -3.56 0.82
CA SER A 65 -1.46 -4.98 0.82
C SER A 65 -0.52 -5.79 1.72
N ASP A 66 -1.04 -6.89 2.24
CA ASP A 66 -0.24 -7.92 2.89
C ASP A 66 0.68 -8.57 1.87
N VAL A 67 1.98 -8.61 2.16
CA VAL A 67 2.99 -9.09 1.19
C VAL A 67 2.85 -10.58 0.91
N LEU A 68 2.32 -11.36 1.85
CA LEU A 68 2.25 -12.82 1.72
C LEU A 68 0.93 -13.30 1.16
N LEU A 69 -0.16 -12.68 1.60
CA LEU A 69 -1.51 -13.06 1.19
C LEU A 69 -1.99 -12.25 -0.02
N GLY A 70 -1.29 -11.18 -0.39
CA GLY A 70 -1.69 -10.26 -1.46
C GLY A 70 -2.99 -9.50 -1.16
N ARG A 71 -3.49 -9.55 0.08
CA ARG A 71 -4.78 -8.98 0.48
C ARG A 71 -4.61 -7.50 0.81
N GLN A 72 -5.43 -6.67 0.18
CA GLN A 72 -5.47 -5.23 0.43
C GLN A 72 -6.01 -4.91 1.83
N VAL A 73 -5.42 -3.92 2.50
CA VAL A 73 -5.97 -3.28 3.70
C VAL A 73 -7.09 -2.30 3.29
N PRO A 74 -8.33 -2.49 3.76
CA PRO A 74 -9.43 -1.58 3.45
C PRO A 74 -9.18 -0.15 3.96
N GLY A 75 -9.51 0.85 3.14
CA GLY A 75 -9.41 2.26 3.51
C GLY A 75 -7.98 2.80 3.56
N SER A 76 -7.00 2.04 3.06
CA SER A 76 -5.59 2.46 2.98
C SER A 76 -5.28 3.31 1.74
N GLU A 77 -6.26 3.55 0.86
CA GLU A 77 -6.05 4.23 -0.41
C GLU A 77 -5.73 5.72 -0.20
N ALA A 78 -4.60 6.19 -0.73
CA ALA A 78 -4.21 7.59 -0.61
C ALA A 78 -3.41 8.12 -1.81
N ARG A 79 -3.24 9.45 -1.87
CA ARG A 79 -2.44 10.14 -2.91
C ARG A 79 -0.94 10.17 -2.63
N SER A 80 -0.49 9.69 -1.48
CA SER A 80 0.94 9.56 -1.15
C SER A 80 1.21 8.25 -0.43
N ILE A 81 2.46 7.79 -0.53
CA ILE A 81 2.94 6.57 0.14
C ILE A 81 2.72 6.67 1.65
N ASP A 82 3.12 7.80 2.25
CA ASP A 82 3.08 7.97 3.70
C ASP A 82 1.64 8.06 4.22
N ALA A 83 0.74 8.71 3.49
CA ALA A 83 -0.68 8.77 3.85
C ALA A 83 -1.33 7.39 3.74
N SER A 84 -0.99 6.60 2.71
CA SER A 84 -1.51 5.24 2.53
C SER A 84 -1.04 4.32 3.65
N ARG A 85 0.24 4.41 4.01
CA ARG A 85 0.82 3.68 5.14
C ARG A 85 0.16 4.05 6.47
N ALA A 86 -0.01 5.35 6.73
CA ALA A 86 -0.64 5.82 7.98
C ALA A 86 -2.10 5.36 8.09
N ALA A 87 -2.87 5.47 7.00
CA ALA A 87 -4.25 4.99 6.96
C ALA A 87 -4.33 3.47 7.18
N ALA A 88 -3.43 2.69 6.57
CA ALA A 88 -3.36 1.25 6.79
C ALA A 88 -3.05 0.90 8.25
N ILE A 89 -2.06 1.56 8.87
CA ILE A 89 -1.72 1.34 10.29
C ILE A 89 -2.93 1.63 11.16
N ALA A 90 -3.63 2.76 10.95
CA ALA A 90 -4.83 3.09 11.69
C ALA A 90 -5.94 2.03 11.53
N THR A 91 -6.17 1.53 10.31
CA THR A 91 -7.11 0.42 10.07
C THR A 91 -6.69 -0.84 10.82
N LEU A 92 -5.42 -1.22 10.76
CA LEU A 92 -4.89 -2.45 11.37
C LEU A 92 -4.88 -2.38 12.91
N ASP A 93 -4.67 -1.20 13.48
CA ASP A 93 -4.71 -0.95 14.93
C ASP A 93 -6.14 -0.98 15.48
N ALA A 94 -7.14 -0.67 14.64
CA ALA A 94 -8.55 -0.75 15.01
C ALA A 94 -9.09 -2.20 15.07
N ILE A 95 -8.33 -3.19 14.58
CA ILE A 95 -8.71 -4.61 14.61
C ILE A 95 -8.39 -5.19 16.00
N THR A 96 -9.39 -5.73 16.69
CA THR A 96 -9.19 -6.41 17.98
C THR A 96 -8.34 -7.68 17.82
N ASP A 97 -7.68 -8.12 18.87
CA ASP A 97 -6.78 -9.29 18.81
C ASP A 97 -7.50 -10.57 18.40
N GLU A 98 -8.78 -10.71 18.76
CA GLU A 98 -9.60 -11.87 18.36
C GLU A 98 -9.83 -11.88 16.85
N LYS A 99 -10.25 -10.74 16.29
CA LYS A 99 -10.46 -10.58 14.84
C LYS A 99 -9.16 -10.66 14.06
N TRP A 100 -8.08 -10.18 14.66
CA TRP A 100 -6.75 -10.29 14.09
C TRP A 100 -6.34 -11.76 13.96
N THR A 101 -6.56 -12.53 15.03
CA THR A 101 -6.27 -13.98 15.07
C THR A 101 -7.12 -14.75 14.06
N GLU A 102 -8.40 -14.40 13.92
CA GLU A 102 -9.29 -14.99 12.92
C GLU A 102 -8.85 -14.69 11.48
N ALA A 103 -8.50 -13.43 11.20
CA ALA A 103 -8.17 -12.98 9.85
C ALA A 103 -6.78 -13.44 9.37
N PHE A 104 -5.81 -13.56 10.29
CA PHE A 104 -4.40 -13.73 9.96
C PHE A 104 -3.74 -14.96 10.62
N GLY A 105 -4.45 -15.66 11.50
CA GLY A 105 -3.96 -16.80 12.27
C GLY A 105 -3.13 -16.39 13.50
N ALA A 106 -3.22 -17.17 14.57
CA ALA A 106 -2.33 -17.05 15.73
C ALA A 106 -0.92 -17.54 15.35
N GLY A 107 -0.06 -16.65 14.85
CA GLY A 107 1.38 -16.95 14.73
C GLY A 107 2.00 -16.95 13.34
N GLN A 108 1.31 -16.54 12.27
CA GLN A 108 2.00 -16.20 11.03
C GLN A 108 2.54 -14.76 11.11
N ALA A 109 3.54 -14.57 11.97
CA ALA A 109 4.52 -13.49 11.84
C ALA A 109 5.46 -13.87 10.69
N ALA A 110 4.95 -13.81 9.47
CA ALA A 110 5.75 -14.14 8.32
C ALA A 110 6.31 -12.83 7.78
N GLN A 111 7.62 -12.70 7.97
CA GLN A 111 8.42 -11.61 7.46
C GLN A 111 9.14 -12.09 6.21
N VAL A 112 9.26 -11.22 5.23
CA VAL A 112 10.16 -11.49 4.12
C VAL A 112 11.58 -11.36 4.66
N THR A 113 12.26 -12.48 4.92
CA THR A 113 13.69 -12.47 5.18
C THR A 113 14.40 -12.27 3.85
N ALA A 114 15.15 -11.17 3.73
CA ALA A 114 16.08 -11.01 2.61
C ALA A 114 17.08 -12.17 2.64
N ALA A 115 17.25 -12.85 1.49
CA ALA A 115 18.23 -13.91 1.30
C ALA A 115 19.65 -13.36 1.20
#